data_AF-A0A6N9SN56-F1
#
_entry.id   AF-A0A6N9SN56-F1
#
_cell.length_a   1.000
_cell.length_b   1.000
_cell.length_c   1.000
_cell.angle_alpha   90.00
_cell.angle_beta   90.00
_cell.angle_gamma   90.00
#
_symmetry.space_group_name_H-M   'P 1'
#
loop_
_entity.id
_entity.type
_entity.pdbx_description
1 polymer ?
#
loop_
_entity_poly.entity_id
_entity_poly.type
_entity_poly.pdbx_seq_one_letter_code
_entity_poly.pdbx_strand_id
1 'polypeptide(L)'
;MTSKSVLTHAIDHDPATQQIRLSRLLDHHYLCESLTVNEVRTLLEYLTYLEFDKGKILSEIGSVGDALYFVVQGQIALAFVEQDQENEIAYAGSGEMLGEMSFFDKLPRSVRLVVKEPSTQVLKLSRTMYKRLKSEHPFIAINIVEHAIVSLDRLFRAVSTNYSHFSHYLYRTGK
;
A
#
# COMPACT_ATOMS: atom_id res chain seq x y z
N MET A 1 -17.82 -4.20 -28.15
CA MET A 1 -18.48 -3.02 -27.54
C MET A 1 -19.59 -3.56 -26.65
N THR A 2 -19.61 -3.45 -25.32
CA THR A 2 -18.84 -2.66 -24.35
C THR A 2 -18.99 -3.40 -23.02
N SER A 3 -17.90 -3.49 -22.26
CA SER A 3 -17.74 -4.25 -21.02
C SER A 3 -18.71 -3.83 -19.91
N LYS A 4 -19.28 -4.81 -19.21
CA LYS A 4 -20.17 -4.64 -18.05
C LYS A 4 -19.36 -4.16 -16.83
N SER A 5 -19.78 -3.00 -16.32
CA SER A 5 -19.82 -2.57 -14.92
C SER A 5 -19.27 -3.58 -13.88
N VAL A 6 -18.16 -3.21 -13.24
CA VAL A 6 -17.65 -3.85 -12.02
C VAL A 6 -18.35 -3.19 -10.82
N LEU A 7 -19.09 -4.00 -10.07
CA LEU A 7 -19.78 -3.62 -8.85
C LEU A 7 -18.77 -3.35 -7.72
N THR A 8 -18.50 -2.08 -7.45
CA THR A 8 -17.92 -1.62 -6.18
C THR A 8 -19.02 -1.75 -5.14
N HIS A 9 -19.02 -2.82 -4.34
CA HIS A 9 -19.95 -2.94 -3.21
C HIS A 9 -19.52 -1.93 -2.15
N ALA A 10 -20.22 -0.80 -2.09
CA ALA A 10 -20.24 0.05 -0.92
C ALA A 10 -20.96 -0.73 0.19
N ILE A 11 -20.19 -1.34 1.09
CA ILE A 11 -20.72 -2.02 2.28
C ILE A 11 -21.11 -0.96 3.31
N ASP A 12 -22.30 -1.12 3.86
CA ASP A 12 -22.99 -0.29 4.84
C ASP A 12 -22.10 0.43 5.87
N HIS A 13 -22.36 1.73 6.02
CA HIS A 13 -21.68 2.66 6.92
C HIS A 13 -22.28 2.58 8.34
N ASP A 14 -21.75 1.70 9.19
CA ASP A 14 -21.78 1.97 10.63
C ASP A 14 -20.49 2.71 11.05
N PRO A 15 -20.54 4.04 11.24
CA PRO A 15 -19.36 4.84 11.57
C PRO A 15 -18.70 4.45 12.90
N ALA A 16 -19.45 3.87 13.85
CA ALA A 16 -18.91 3.45 15.14
C ALA A 16 -18.04 2.17 15.02
N THR A 17 -18.50 1.18 14.26
CA THR A 17 -17.75 -0.06 14.02
C THR A 17 -16.52 0.17 13.13
N GLN A 18 -16.59 1.09 12.17
CA GLN A 18 -15.43 1.52 11.39
C GLN A 18 -14.39 2.25 12.25
N GLN A 19 -14.81 3.19 13.12
CA GLN A 19 -13.87 3.90 13.99
C GLN A 19 -13.11 2.96 14.94
N ILE A 20 -13.76 1.95 15.52
CA ILE A 20 -13.15 1.02 16.47
C ILE A 20 -12.17 0.05 15.77
N ARG A 21 -12.47 -0.38 14.53
CA ARG A 21 -11.53 -1.20 13.74
C ARG A 21 -10.34 -0.37 13.26
N LEU A 22 -10.59 0.84 12.78
CA LEU A 22 -9.56 1.71 12.19
C LEU A 22 -8.62 2.30 13.24
N SER A 23 -9.10 2.56 14.46
CA SER A 23 -8.22 2.93 15.59
C SER A 23 -7.29 1.79 15.97
N ARG A 24 -7.79 0.55 16.04
CA ARG A 24 -6.96 -0.64 16.34
C ARG A 24 -5.91 -0.94 15.29
N LEU A 25 -6.18 -0.59 14.04
CA LEU A 25 -5.21 -0.76 12.95
C LEU A 25 -4.08 0.23 13.11
N LEU A 26 -4.44 1.50 13.32
CA LEU A 26 -3.48 2.58 13.50
C LEU A 26 -2.63 2.39 14.76
N ASP A 27 -3.15 1.79 15.84
CA ASP A 27 -2.37 1.38 17.03
C ASP A 27 -1.25 0.35 16.75
N HIS A 28 -1.37 -0.46 15.69
CA HIS A 28 -0.36 -1.46 15.30
C HIS A 28 0.56 -0.99 14.16
N HIS A 29 0.31 0.19 13.60
CA HIS A 29 1.11 0.77 12.53
C HIS A 29 2.16 1.73 13.09
N TYR A 30 3.40 1.60 12.63
CA TYR A 30 4.47 2.59 12.84
C TYR A 30 4.10 4.01 12.38
N LEU A 31 3.02 4.16 11.60
CA LEU A 31 2.42 5.45 11.23
C LEU A 31 1.97 6.28 12.46
N CYS A 32 1.66 5.61 13.59
CA CYS A 32 0.99 6.23 14.73
C CYS A 32 1.81 6.30 16.00
N GLU A 33 3.05 5.79 16.03
CA GLU A 33 3.96 6.13 17.14
C GLU A 33 4.14 7.64 17.26
N SER A 34 3.92 8.38 16.16
CA SER A 34 4.05 9.84 16.07
C SER A 34 2.72 10.59 15.97
N LEU A 35 1.57 9.92 15.78
CA LEU A 35 0.25 10.57 15.67
C LEU A 35 -0.59 10.32 16.93
N THR A 36 -1.21 11.37 17.44
CA THR A 36 -2.21 11.27 18.51
C THR A 36 -3.51 10.61 18.03
N VAL A 37 -4.32 10.09 18.95
CA VAL A 37 -5.65 9.51 18.65
C VAL A 37 -6.54 10.48 17.87
N ASN A 38 -6.46 11.78 18.17
CA ASN A 38 -7.23 12.80 17.45
C ASN A 38 -6.72 13.00 16.03
N GLU A 39 -5.40 13.02 15.82
CA GLU A 39 -4.81 13.13 14.48
C GLU A 39 -5.07 11.89 13.63
N VAL A 40 -5.07 10.71 14.24
CA VAL A 40 -5.55 9.46 13.63
C VAL A 40 -6.99 9.61 13.16
N ARG A 41 -7.90 10.09 14.02
CA ARG A 41 -9.30 10.30 13.66
C ARG A 41 -9.43 11.29 12.50
N THR A 42 -8.68 12.39 12.53
CA THR A 42 -8.63 13.37 11.45
C THR A 42 -8.14 12.73 10.15
N LEU A 43 -7.07 11.94 10.19
CA LEU A 43 -6.53 11.25 9.01
C LEU A 43 -7.57 10.34 8.35
N LEU A 44 -8.36 9.62 9.15
CA LEU A 44 -9.39 8.71 8.63
C LEU A 44 -10.44 9.41 7.76
N GLU A 45 -10.69 10.71 7.96
CA GLU A 45 -11.61 11.51 7.13
C GLU A 45 -11.08 11.73 5.69
N TYR A 46 -9.79 11.50 5.46
CA TYR A 46 -9.13 11.61 4.16
C TYR A 46 -8.93 10.26 3.47
N LEU A 47 -9.23 9.17 4.16
CA LEU A 47 -8.98 7.81 3.71
C LEU A 47 -10.28 7.14 3.26
N THR A 48 -10.17 6.29 2.25
CA THR A 48 -11.26 5.42 1.80
C THR A 48 -10.93 3.97 2.12
N TYR A 49 -11.78 3.31 2.90
CA TYR A 49 -11.66 1.88 3.15
C TYR A 49 -12.06 1.08 1.91
N LEU A 50 -11.25 0.08 1.56
CA LEU A 50 -11.49 -0.83 0.45
C LEU A 50 -11.20 -2.26 0.90
N GLU A 51 -12.01 -3.21 0.43
CA GLU A 51 -11.80 -4.64 0.60
C GLU A 51 -11.70 -5.30 -0.77
N PHE A 52 -10.80 -6.27 -0.90
CA PHE A 52 -10.50 -6.96 -2.15
C PHE A 52 -10.38 -8.48 -1.96
N ASP A 53 -10.84 -9.20 -2.97
CA ASP A 53 -10.63 -10.64 -3.09
C ASP A 53 -9.24 -10.99 -3.64
N LYS A 54 -8.81 -12.22 -3.36
CA LYS A 54 -7.57 -12.80 -3.90
C LYS A 54 -7.53 -12.70 -5.43
N GLY A 55 -6.36 -12.33 -5.96
CA GLY A 55 -6.10 -12.18 -7.39
C GLY A 55 -6.49 -10.81 -7.94
N LYS A 56 -7.12 -9.93 -7.15
CA LYS A 56 -7.38 -8.56 -7.58
C LYS A 56 -6.06 -7.82 -7.83
N ILE A 57 -5.96 -7.19 -8.99
CA ILE A 57 -4.88 -6.24 -9.31
C ILE A 57 -5.30 -4.87 -8.78
N LEU A 58 -4.56 -4.34 -7.79
CA LEU A 58 -4.76 -2.99 -7.27
C LEU A 58 -4.14 -1.94 -8.19
N SER A 59 -3.05 -2.30 -8.85
CA SER A 59 -2.40 -1.43 -9.80
C SER A 59 -1.55 -2.20 -10.79
N GLU A 60 -1.54 -1.69 -12.01
CA GLU A 60 -0.85 -2.32 -13.15
C GLU A 60 0.51 -1.64 -13.45
N ILE A 61 1.44 -2.40 -14.03
CA ILE A 61 2.71 -1.88 -14.53
C ILE A 61 2.45 -0.82 -15.62
N GLY A 62 3.26 0.23 -15.64
CA GLY A 62 3.12 1.31 -16.63
C GLY A 62 2.00 2.32 -16.32
N SER A 63 1.13 2.04 -15.36
CA SER A 63 0.16 3.03 -14.87
C SER A 63 0.83 4.08 -13.99
N VAL A 64 0.35 5.32 -14.02
CA VAL A 64 0.79 6.35 -13.08
C VAL A 64 -0.08 6.29 -11.84
N GLY A 65 0.54 6.07 -10.68
CA GLY A 65 -0.14 5.99 -9.39
C GLY A 65 -0.80 7.31 -9.00
N ASP A 66 -2.09 7.27 -8.70
CA ASP A 66 -2.88 8.40 -8.22
C ASP A 66 -3.26 8.30 -6.73
N ALA A 67 -2.81 7.23 -6.06
CA ALA A 67 -3.13 6.96 -4.67
C ALA A 67 -2.04 6.13 -3.96
N LEU A 68 -1.97 6.32 -2.65
CA LEU A 68 -1.25 5.49 -1.68
C LEU A 68 -2.24 4.52 -1.01
N TYR A 69 -1.74 3.38 -0.58
CA TYR A 69 -2.53 2.38 0.15
C TYR A 69 -1.84 2.00 1.46
N PHE A 70 -2.59 1.88 2.54
CA PHE A 70 -2.15 1.28 3.80
C PHE A 70 -2.78 -0.09 3.92
N VAL A 71 -1.97 -1.13 4.05
CA VAL A 71 -2.47 -2.48 4.20
C VAL A 71 -2.92 -2.68 5.64
N VAL A 72 -4.22 -2.91 5.78
CA VAL A 72 -4.88 -3.08 7.06
C VAL A 72 -4.86 -4.55 7.46
N GLN A 73 -5.24 -5.42 6.54
CA GLN A 73 -5.29 -6.86 6.73
C GLN A 73 -5.07 -7.55 5.40
N GLY A 74 -4.44 -8.73 5.43
CA GLY A 74 -4.13 -9.52 4.24
C GLY A 74 -2.73 -9.26 3.72
N GLN A 75 -2.48 -9.75 2.50
CA GLN A 75 -1.18 -9.70 1.87
C GLN A 75 -1.30 -9.31 0.39
N ILE A 76 -0.41 -8.42 -0.06
CA ILE A 76 -0.31 -7.95 -1.43
C ILE A 76 1.09 -8.21 -1.95
N ALA A 77 1.22 -8.88 -3.08
CA ALA A 77 2.49 -9.10 -3.74
C ALA A 77 2.86 -7.91 -4.65
N LEU A 78 4.15 -7.58 -4.66
CA LEU A 78 4.77 -6.72 -5.65
C LEU A 78 5.38 -7.63 -6.73
N ALA A 79 4.84 -7.56 -7.93
CA ALA A 79 5.23 -8.45 -9.02
C ALA A 79 5.68 -7.68 -10.27
N PHE A 80 6.63 -8.24 -11.00
CA PHE A 80 6.99 -7.79 -12.35
C PHE A 80 6.69 -8.89 -13.35
N VAL A 81 6.61 -8.52 -14.63
CA VAL A 81 6.41 -9.47 -15.72
C VAL A 81 7.69 -9.55 -16.53
N GLU A 82 8.24 -10.75 -16.66
CA GLU A 82 9.40 -11.04 -17.50
C GLU A 82 9.08 -12.29 -18.35
N GLN A 83 9.26 -12.21 -19.67
CA GLN A 83 8.98 -13.32 -20.60
C GLN A 83 7.58 -13.95 -20.42
N ASP A 84 6.56 -13.11 -20.26
CA ASP A 84 5.16 -13.50 -19.98
C ASP A 84 4.95 -14.28 -18.67
N GLN A 85 5.95 -14.32 -17.77
CA GLN A 85 5.84 -14.88 -16.44
C GLN A 85 5.78 -13.78 -15.38
N GLU A 86 4.83 -13.92 -14.45
CA GLU A 86 4.72 -13.05 -13.28
C GLU A 86 5.69 -13.53 -12.19
N ASN A 87 6.60 -12.65 -11.80
CA ASN A 87 7.60 -12.91 -10.78
C ASN A 87 7.35 -11.99 -9.57
N GLU A 88 7.16 -12.59 -8.39
CA GLU A 88 6.94 -11.87 -7.14
C GLU A 88 8.29 -11.51 -6.49
N ILE A 89 8.50 -10.23 -6.18
CA ILE A 89 9.77 -9.71 -5.66
C ILE A 89 9.71 -9.51 -4.15
N ALA A 90 8.55 -9.09 -3.67
CA ALA A 90 8.28 -8.78 -2.28
C ALA A 90 6.79 -8.92 -1.97
N TYR A 91 6.46 -8.98 -0.69
CA TYR A 91 5.10 -8.93 -0.19
C TYR A 91 4.96 -7.77 0.77
N ALA A 92 3.78 -7.17 0.77
CA ALA A 92 3.36 -6.19 1.75
C ALA A 92 2.15 -6.72 2.53
N GLY A 93 2.28 -6.81 3.84
CA GLY A 93 1.25 -7.24 4.77
C GLY A 93 0.71 -6.10 5.62
N SER A 94 -0.13 -6.44 6.60
CA SER A 94 -0.62 -5.50 7.61
C SER A 94 0.55 -4.72 8.21
N GLY A 95 0.44 -3.39 8.25
CA GLY A 95 1.56 -2.54 8.65
C GLY A 95 2.08 -1.64 7.52
N GLU A 96 2.00 -2.12 6.28
CA GLU A 96 2.82 -1.59 5.20
C GLU A 96 2.09 -0.61 4.30
N MET A 97 2.86 0.30 3.69
CA MET A 97 2.37 1.31 2.76
C MET A 97 2.78 0.93 1.33
N LEU A 98 1.88 1.14 0.35
CA LEU A 98 2.05 0.76 -1.05
C LEU A 98 1.63 1.86 -2.04
N GLY A 99 2.45 2.04 -3.10
CA GLY A 99 2.20 3.00 -4.19
C GLY A 99 3.01 4.29 -4.13
N GLU A 100 3.99 4.37 -3.23
CA GLU A 100 4.63 5.60 -2.75
C GLU A 100 5.45 6.26 -3.84
N MET A 101 6.25 5.44 -4.52
CA MET A 101 7.19 5.89 -5.55
C MET A 101 6.45 6.65 -6.65
N SER A 102 5.57 5.94 -7.37
CA SER A 102 4.77 6.51 -8.47
C SER A 102 3.85 7.64 -8.01
N PHE A 103 3.38 7.60 -6.76
CA PHE A 103 2.61 8.70 -6.21
C PHE A 103 3.43 9.99 -6.10
N PHE A 104 4.66 9.95 -5.58
CA PHE A 104 5.46 11.16 -5.36
C PHE A 104 6.23 11.61 -6.60
N ASP A 105 6.88 10.70 -7.33
CA ASP A 105 7.69 11.02 -8.50
C ASP A 105 6.89 11.21 -9.80
N LYS A 106 5.63 10.71 -9.82
CA LYS A 106 4.72 10.70 -10.98
C LYS A 106 5.24 9.92 -12.18
N LEU A 107 6.15 8.98 -11.95
CA LEU A 107 6.64 8.06 -12.97
C LEU A 107 5.71 6.84 -13.07
N PRO A 108 5.68 6.15 -14.23
CA PRO A 108 4.96 4.89 -14.37
C PRO A 108 5.42 3.85 -13.35
N ARG A 109 4.49 3.04 -12.84
CA ARG A 109 4.81 1.97 -11.90
C ARG A 109 5.68 0.90 -12.55
N SER A 110 6.74 0.51 -11.84
CA SER A 110 7.65 -0.56 -12.25
C SER A 110 7.16 -1.96 -11.84
N VAL A 111 6.20 -2.03 -10.91
CA VAL A 111 5.65 -3.29 -10.37
C VAL A 111 4.13 -3.25 -10.31
N ARG A 112 3.52 -4.42 -10.50
CA ARG A 112 2.11 -4.72 -10.27
C ARG A 112 1.87 -4.97 -8.79
N LEU A 113 0.70 -4.55 -8.29
CA LEU A 113 0.22 -4.91 -6.95
C LEU A 113 -0.91 -5.92 -7.06
N VAL A 114 -0.71 -7.13 -6.53
CA VAL A 114 -1.67 -8.25 -6.65
C VAL A 114 -2.08 -8.75 -5.26
N VAL A 115 -3.38 -8.81 -4.99
CA VAL A 115 -3.90 -9.35 -3.73
C VAL A 115 -3.67 -10.86 -3.66
N LYS A 116 -3.12 -11.34 -2.54
CA LYS A 116 -2.79 -12.76 -2.34
C LYS A 116 -3.75 -13.49 -1.39
N GLU A 117 -4.50 -12.75 -0.58
CA GLU A 117 -5.45 -13.29 0.40
C GLU A 117 -6.89 -12.77 0.16
N PRO A 118 -7.93 -13.59 0.39
CA PRO A 118 -9.32 -13.11 0.34
C PRO A 118 -9.57 -12.13 1.50
N SER A 119 -10.57 -11.25 1.33
CA SER A 119 -10.89 -10.20 2.32
C SER A 119 -9.67 -9.36 2.74
N THR A 120 -8.79 -9.06 1.78
CA THR A 120 -7.66 -8.13 2.00
C THR A 120 -8.21 -6.72 2.09
N GLN A 121 -7.86 -6.02 3.16
CA GLN A 121 -8.39 -4.71 3.49
C GLN A 121 -7.30 -3.66 3.39
N VAL A 122 -7.62 -2.52 2.80
CA VAL A 122 -6.70 -1.39 2.67
C VAL A 122 -7.39 -0.07 2.93
N LEU A 123 -6.61 0.92 3.36
CA LEU A 123 -7.00 2.33 3.36
C LEU A 123 -6.35 3.03 2.17
N LYS A 124 -7.14 3.67 1.33
CA LYS A 124 -6.69 4.41 0.16
C LYS A 124 -6.62 5.90 0.48
N LEU A 125 -5.47 6.52 0.24
CA LEU A 125 -5.32 7.97 0.19
C LEU A 125 -5.14 8.43 -1.26
N SER A 126 -6.16 9.07 -1.83
CA SER A 126 -6.05 9.63 -3.18
C SER A 126 -5.17 10.87 -3.20
N ARG A 127 -4.59 11.19 -4.36
CA ARG A 127 -3.78 12.41 -4.56
C ARG A 127 -4.56 13.68 -4.25
N THR A 128 -5.86 13.71 -4.57
CA THR A 128 -6.74 14.84 -4.26
C THR A 128 -6.89 14.99 -2.76
N MET A 129 -7.14 13.90 -2.03
CA MET A 129 -7.26 13.93 -0.57
C MET A 129 -5.92 14.24 0.10
N TYR A 130 -4.79 13.72 -0.39
CA TYR A 130 -3.47 14.10 0.12
C TYR A 130 -3.17 15.59 -0.06
N LYS A 131 -3.52 16.19 -1.21
CA LYS A 131 -3.36 17.64 -1.42
C LYS A 131 -4.18 18.44 -0.41
N ARG A 132 -5.40 17.99 -0.13
CA ARG A 132 -6.28 18.60 0.87
C ARG A 132 -5.70 18.45 2.29
N LEU A 133 -5.32 17.23 2.67
CA LEU A 133 -4.67 16.90 3.95
C LEU A 133 -3.42 17.76 4.18
N LYS A 134 -2.59 17.92 3.16
CA LYS A 134 -1.39 18.77 3.22
C LYS A 134 -1.71 20.25 3.50
N SER A 135 -2.85 20.73 3.03
CA SER A 135 -3.30 22.10 3.26
C SER A 135 -3.98 22.28 4.62
N GLU A 136 -4.80 21.33 5.03
CA GLU A 136 -5.65 21.42 6.24
C GLU A 136 -4.92 20.92 7.50
N HIS A 137 -4.10 19.87 7.37
CA HIS A 137 -3.37 19.23 8.47
C HIS A 137 -1.93 18.85 8.05
N PRO A 138 -1.04 19.84 7.87
CA PRO A 138 0.33 19.60 7.38
C PRO A 138 1.14 18.67 8.28
N PHE A 139 0.89 18.66 9.60
CA PHE A 139 1.56 17.74 10.53
C PHE A 139 1.21 16.27 10.24
N ILE A 140 -0.05 15.97 9.93
CA ILE A 140 -0.43 14.60 9.54
C ILE A 140 0.19 14.25 8.19
N ALA A 141 0.20 15.20 7.24
CA ALA A 141 0.77 14.98 5.92
C ALA A 141 2.28 14.68 5.97
N ILE A 142 3.05 15.29 6.89
CA ILE A 142 4.48 14.96 7.04
C ILE A 142 4.70 13.58 7.63
N ASN A 143 3.87 13.13 8.58
CA ASN A 143 3.91 11.76 9.10
C ASN A 143 3.70 10.71 7.98
N ILE A 144 2.81 10.99 7.02
CA ILE A 144 2.63 10.13 5.83
C ILE A 144 3.92 10.06 5.00
N VAL A 145 4.62 11.18 4.81
CA VAL A 145 5.88 11.22 4.05
C VAL A 145 6.99 10.48 4.78
N GLU A 146 7.14 10.69 6.09
CA GLU A 146 8.12 9.99 6.92
C GLU A 146 7.89 8.48 6.89
N HIS A 147 6.65 8.04 6.98
CA HIS A 147 6.32 6.62 6.86
C HIS A 147 6.56 6.07 5.45
N ALA A 148 6.33 6.85 4.40
CA ALA A 148 6.69 6.44 3.04
C ALA A 148 8.21 6.21 2.92
N ILE A 149 9.03 7.06 3.53
CA ILE A 149 10.49 6.89 3.57
C ILE A 149 10.87 5.60 4.32
N VAL A 150 10.30 5.36 5.50
CA VAL A 150 10.56 4.14 6.28
C VAL A 150 10.10 2.88 5.52
N SER A 151 8.93 2.92 4.88
CA SER A 151 8.41 1.82 4.07
C SER A 151 9.35 1.48 2.92
N LEU A 152 9.83 2.50 2.20
CA LEU A 152 10.76 2.32 1.08
C LEU A 152 12.13 1.79 1.53
N ASP A 153 12.67 2.24 2.67
CA ASP A 153 13.92 1.69 3.22
C ASP A 153 13.76 0.21 3.60
N ARG A 154 12.64 -0.18 4.23
CA ARG A 154 12.35 -1.59 4.54
C ARG A 154 12.27 -2.44 3.28
N LEU A 155 11.52 -1.97 2.27
CA LEU A 155 11.41 -2.67 0.99
C LEU A 155 12.78 -2.80 0.31
N PHE A 156 13.55 -1.71 0.27
CA PHE A 156 14.89 -1.72 -0.32
C PHE A 156 15.82 -2.71 0.38
N ARG A 157 15.81 -2.76 1.71
CA ARG A 157 16.59 -3.74 2.49
C ARG A 157 16.14 -5.17 2.19
N ALA A 158 14.83 -5.43 2.18
CA ALA A 158 14.29 -6.75 1.90
C ALA A 158 14.71 -7.25 0.50
N VAL A 159 14.55 -6.42 -0.53
CA VAL A 159 14.95 -6.74 -1.90
C VAL A 159 16.47 -6.92 -2.01
N SER A 160 17.26 -6.05 -1.37
CA SER A 160 18.72 -6.12 -1.39
C SER A 160 19.25 -7.40 -0.73
N THR A 161 18.67 -7.80 0.41
CA THR A 161 19.03 -9.05 1.09
C THR A 161 18.67 -10.26 0.23
N ASN A 162 17.49 -10.28 -0.37
CA ASN A 162 17.08 -11.36 -1.28
C ASN A 162 18.01 -11.48 -2.49
N TYR A 163 18.38 -10.36 -3.10
CA TYR A 163 19.33 -10.34 -4.21
C TYR A 163 20.73 -10.82 -3.80
N SER A 164 21.23 -10.36 -2.65
CA SER A 164 22.54 -10.79 -2.12
C SER A 164 22.58 -12.30 -1.87
N HIS A 165 21.54 -12.86 -1.25
CA HIS A 165 21.43 -14.30 -0.99
C HIS A 165 21.38 -15.10 -2.30
N PHE A 166 20.60 -14.63 -3.28
CA PHE A 166 20.48 -15.28 -4.57
C PHE A 166 21.79 -15.23 -5.37
N SER A 167 22.44 -14.07 -5.40
CA SER A 167 23.77 -13.89 -6.01
C SER A 167 24.80 -14.80 -5.35
N HIS A 168 24.83 -14.86 -4.01
CA HIS A 168 25.70 -15.78 -3.28
C HIS A 168 25.42 -17.25 -3.60
N TYR A 169 24.16 -17.65 -3.78
CA TYR A 169 23.84 -19.02 -4.21
C TYR A 169 24.40 -19.33 -5.60
N LEU A 170 24.19 -18.45 -6.59
CA LEU A 170 24.63 -18.65 -7.97
C LEU A 170 26.16 -18.64 -8.12
N TYR A 171 26.84 -17.74 -7.42
CA TYR A 171 28.27 -17.51 -7.61
C TYR A 171 29.16 -18.22 -6.58
N ARG A 172 28.60 -18.94 -5.58
CA ARG A 172 29.40 -19.73 -4.62
C ARG A 172 29.64 -21.18 -5.06
N THR A 173 28.90 -21.73 -6.01
CA THR A 173 29.12 -23.08 -6.59
C THR A 173 30.26 -23.15 -7.62
N GLY A 174 31.29 -22.32 -7.46
CA GLY A 174 32.43 -22.20 -8.39
C GLY A 174 33.82 -22.33 -7.77
N LYS A 175 33.95 -22.95 -6.60
CA LYS A 175 35.25 -23.35 -6.02
C LYS A 175 35.17 -24.71 -5.35
#